data_AF-A0A1H5RAW6-F1
#
_entry.id   AF-A0A1H5RAW6-F1
#
_cell.length_a   1.000
_cell.length_b   1.000
_cell.length_c   1.000
_cell.angle_alpha   90.00
_cell.angle_beta   90.00
_cell.angle_gamma   90.00
#
_symmetry.space_group_name_H-M   'P 1'
#
loop_
_entity.id
_entity.type
_entity.pdbx_description
1 polymer ?
#
loop_
_entity_poly.entity_id
_entity_poly.type
_entity_poly.pdbx_seq_one_letter_code
_entity_poly.pdbx_strand_id
1 'polypeptide(L)'
;MTVPDREQVARTWTELISGAVTRTDAHSWAVPWVEDTPELVTDPMTRNALLHLHGFDQAYTPDGKVGHGVGTDWLHSEEDIASAFTRWRTATAEYDQDPVGYAARARRRALEQVRKEQAES
;
A
#
# COMPACT_ATOMS: atom_id res chain seq x y z
N MET A 1 -13.81 -0.33 17.47
CA MET A 1 -13.01 0.14 16.33
C MET A 1 -13.66 -0.44 15.08
N THR A 2 -13.97 0.38 14.07
CA THR A 2 -14.66 -0.07 12.84
C THR A 2 -13.62 -0.35 11.77
N VAL A 3 -13.75 -1.47 11.05
CA VAL A 3 -12.86 -1.81 9.92
C VAL A 3 -12.89 -0.68 8.89
N PRO A 4 -11.73 -0.17 8.41
CA PRO A 4 -11.70 0.90 7.45
C PRO A 4 -12.37 0.49 6.14
N ASP A 5 -13.21 1.36 5.60
CA ASP A 5 -13.66 1.21 4.23
C ASP A 5 -12.71 1.89 3.23
N ARG A 6 -12.99 1.72 1.94
CA ARG A 6 -12.19 2.30 0.87
C ARG A 6 -12.21 3.83 0.87
N GLU A 7 -13.26 4.47 1.36
CA GLU A 7 -13.34 5.93 1.41
C GLU A 7 -12.41 6.46 2.49
N GLN A 8 -12.41 5.84 3.67
CA GLN A 8 -11.52 6.17 4.77
C GLN A 8 -10.06 5.98 4.36
N VAL A 9 -9.73 4.87 3.69
CA VAL A 9 -8.38 4.65 3.15
C VAL A 9 -8.01 5.71 2.11
N ALA A 10 -8.90 6.05 1.18
CA ALA A 10 -8.65 7.08 0.17
C ALA A 10 -8.40 8.47 0.79
N ARG A 11 -9.12 8.77 1.88
CA ARG A 11 -8.95 10.00 2.64
C ARG A 11 -7.58 10.07 3.30
N THR A 12 -7.18 9.04 4.05
CA THR A 12 -5.85 8.99 4.67
C THR A 12 -4.74 9.16 3.64
N TRP A 13 -4.89 8.54 2.46
CA TRP A 13 -3.92 8.69 1.38
C TRP A 13 -3.86 10.12 0.83
N THR A 14 -5.02 10.75 0.62
CA THR A 14 -5.11 12.13 0.15
C THR A 14 -4.48 13.09 1.17
N GLU A 15 -4.76 12.87 2.46
CA GLU A 15 -4.18 13.65 3.56
C GLU A 15 -2.65 13.49 3.58
N LEU A 16 -2.14 12.27 3.40
CA LEU A 16 -0.69 12.00 3.31
C LEU A 16 -0.06 12.73 2.12
N ILE A 17 -0.66 12.64 0.92
CA ILE A 17 -0.16 13.32 -0.28
C ILE A 17 -0.15 14.84 -0.10
N SER A 18 -1.17 15.39 0.56
CA SER A 18 -1.26 16.83 0.82
C SER A 18 -0.35 17.33 1.95
N GLY A 19 0.29 16.42 2.69
CA GLY A 19 1.07 16.73 3.89
C GLY A 19 0.23 17.07 5.13
N ALA A 20 -1.08 16.81 5.10
CA ALA A 20 -1.98 17.01 6.25
C ALA A 20 -1.75 15.99 7.37
N VAL A 21 -1.25 14.80 7.01
CA VAL A 21 -0.74 13.80 7.96
C VAL A 21 0.66 13.36 7.54
N THR A 22 1.48 12.98 8.51
CA THR A 22 2.84 12.49 8.24
C THR A 22 2.81 11.01 7.82
N ARG A 23 3.94 10.52 7.29
CA ARG A 23 4.13 9.10 7.01
C ARG A 23 3.95 8.24 8.26
N THR A 24 4.47 8.70 9.41
CA THR A 24 4.34 8.02 10.70
C THR A 24 2.90 7.98 11.20
N ASP A 25 2.12 9.05 10.97
CA ASP A 25 0.70 9.07 11.31
C ASP A 25 -0.07 8.05 10.45
N ALA A 26 0.17 8.04 9.14
CA ALA A 26 -0.44 7.10 8.21
C ALA A 26 -0.07 5.64 8.53
N HIS A 27 1.20 5.38 8.87
CA HIS A 27 1.65 4.07 9.34
C HIS A 27 0.92 3.66 10.62
N SER A 28 0.95 4.51 11.65
CA SER A 28 0.32 4.24 12.94
C SER A 28 -1.19 3.96 12.81
N TRP A 29 -1.86 4.65 11.88
CA TRP A 29 -3.25 4.40 11.56
C TRP A 29 -3.48 3.03 10.87
N ALA A 30 -2.54 2.59 10.03
CA ALA A 30 -2.61 1.32 9.31
C ALA A 30 -2.23 0.10 10.15
N VAL A 31 -1.34 0.25 11.15
CA VAL A 31 -0.79 -0.86 11.97
C VAL A 31 -1.84 -1.84 12.49
N PRO A 32 -2.95 -1.41 13.15
CA PRO A 32 -3.91 -2.36 13.71
C PRO A 32 -4.58 -3.27 12.67
N TRP A 33 -4.63 -2.81 11.42
CA TRP A 33 -5.28 -3.50 10.31
C TRP A 33 -4.31 -4.35 9.47
N VAL A 34 -3.01 -4.14 9.63
CA VAL A 34 -1.97 -4.86 8.91
C VAL A 34 -1.29 -5.90 9.81
N GLU A 35 -1.05 -5.56 11.07
CA GLU A 35 -0.30 -6.39 12.02
C GLU A 35 -1.19 -7.09 13.03
N ASP A 36 -2.11 -6.37 13.67
CA ASP A 36 -2.86 -6.90 14.83
C ASP A 36 -4.06 -7.75 14.40
N THR A 37 -4.89 -7.25 13.47
CA THR A 37 -6.16 -7.87 13.06
C THR A 37 -6.37 -7.91 11.54
N PRO A 38 -5.37 -8.38 10.74
CA PRO A 38 -5.46 -8.37 9.28
C PRO A 38 -6.61 -9.18 8.70
N GLU A 39 -7.13 -10.17 9.43
CA GLU A 39 -8.26 -11.02 9.05
C GLU A 39 -9.60 -10.27 9.02
N LEU A 40 -9.72 -9.14 9.72
CA LEU A 40 -10.94 -8.33 9.74
C LEU A 40 -11.11 -7.52 8.45
N VAL A 41 -10.03 -7.29 7.70
CA VAL A 41 -10.05 -6.56 6.42
C VAL A 41 -10.26 -7.54 5.28
N THR A 42 -11.53 -7.83 4.99
CA THR A 42 -11.91 -8.82 3.96
C THR A 42 -11.90 -8.28 2.54
N ASP A 43 -12.05 -6.96 2.36
CA ASP A 43 -11.99 -6.33 1.05
C ASP A 43 -10.53 -6.28 0.54
N PRO A 44 -10.20 -6.96 -0.58
CA PRO A 44 -8.83 -7.02 -1.09
C PRO A 44 -8.25 -5.65 -1.44
N MET A 45 -9.09 -4.72 -1.89
CA MET A 45 -8.64 -3.39 -2.30
C MET A 45 -8.29 -2.52 -1.09
N THR A 46 -9.09 -2.57 -0.03
CA THR A 46 -8.80 -1.94 1.27
C THR A 46 -7.52 -2.53 1.85
N ARG A 47 -7.40 -3.87 1.89
CA ARG A 47 -6.20 -4.54 2.43
C ARG A 47 -4.94 -4.15 1.68
N ASN A 48 -4.97 -4.11 0.35
CA ASN A 48 -3.82 -3.72 -0.45
C ASN A 48 -3.39 -2.27 -0.17
N ALA A 49 -4.33 -1.34 -0.05
CA ALA A 49 -3.98 0.04 0.25
C ALA A 49 -3.47 0.25 1.68
N LEU A 50 -3.98 -0.48 2.67
CA LEU A 50 -3.45 -0.45 4.03
C LEU A 50 -1.99 -0.93 4.09
N LEU A 51 -1.64 -1.98 3.33
CA LEU A 51 -0.25 -2.44 3.22
C LEU A 51 0.68 -1.36 2.64
N HIS A 52 0.20 -0.57 1.68
CA HIS A 52 0.97 0.56 1.14
C HIS A 52 1.17 1.67 2.19
N LEU A 53 0.09 2.09 2.85
CA LEU A 53 0.17 3.14 3.89
C LEU A 53 1.07 2.73 5.06
N HIS A 54 1.04 1.45 5.43
CA HIS A 54 1.94 0.87 6.43
C HIS A 54 3.42 0.91 5.99
N GLY A 55 3.72 0.73 4.70
CA GLY A 55 5.09 0.72 4.18
C GLY A 55 5.69 2.09 3.84
N PHE A 56 4.90 3.16 3.73
CA PHE A 56 5.42 4.46 3.27
C PHE A 56 6.31 5.19 4.28
N ASP A 57 6.31 4.78 5.54
CA ASP A 57 7.23 5.28 6.56
C ASP A 57 8.53 4.47 6.65
N GLN A 58 8.78 3.56 5.71
CA GLN A 58 10.06 2.88 5.62
C GLN A 58 11.16 3.82 5.12
N ALA A 59 12.28 3.83 5.85
CA ALA A 59 13.46 4.61 5.51
C ALA A 59 14.74 3.85 5.82
N TYR A 60 15.82 4.29 5.19
CA TYR A 60 17.16 3.80 5.48
C TYR A 60 17.69 4.41 6.79
N THR A 61 18.22 3.54 7.65
CA THR A 61 19.00 3.92 8.82
C THR A 61 20.42 4.31 8.41
N PRO A 62 21.18 5.04 9.27
CA PRO A 62 22.57 5.39 8.97
C PRO A 62 23.50 4.18 8.74
N ASP A 63 23.16 2.99 9.26
CA ASP A 63 23.87 1.74 9.02
C ASP A 63 23.36 0.96 7.79
N GLY A 64 22.51 1.57 6.96
CA GLY A 64 22.03 1.03 5.69
C GLY A 64 20.94 -0.03 5.79
N LYS A 65 20.29 -0.18 6.95
CA LYS A 65 19.14 -1.07 7.13
C LYS A 65 17.84 -0.33 6.82
N VAL A 66 16.76 -1.07 6.57
CA VAL A 66 15.42 -0.49 6.39
C VAL A 66 14.61 -0.72 7.64
N GLY A 67 13.91 0.32 8.10
CA GLY A 67 12.96 0.23 9.20
C GLY A 67 11.82 1.25 9.08
N HIS A 68 10.75 1.01 9.83
CA HIS A 68 9.61 1.92 9.94
C HIS A 68 9.94 3.11 10.85
N GLY A 69 9.53 4.31 10.45
CA GLY A 69 9.61 5.54 11.26
C GLY A 69 11.02 5.99 11.64
N VAL A 70 12.06 5.46 11.00
CA VAL A 70 13.47 5.73 11.33
C VAL A 70 14.16 6.50 10.22
N GLY A 71 14.79 7.62 10.56
CA GLY A 71 15.59 8.41 9.62
C GLY A 71 14.78 9.39 8.76
N THR A 72 15.42 9.90 7.71
CA THR A 72 14.85 10.88 6.77
C THR A 72 15.03 10.47 5.30
N ASP A 73 15.75 9.38 5.05
CA ASP A 73 16.01 8.84 3.72
C ASP A 73 14.94 7.81 3.37
N TRP A 74 13.77 8.31 2.97
CA TRP A 74 12.59 7.50 2.72
C TRP A 74 12.74 6.61 1.49
N LEU A 75 12.31 5.35 1.60
CA LEU A 75 12.34 4.39 0.49
C LEU A 75 11.39 4.76 -0.65
N HIS A 76 10.33 5.48 -0.32
CA HIS A 76 9.32 5.94 -1.28
C HIS A 76 9.36 7.46 -1.39
N SER A 77 9.49 7.99 -2.61
CA SER A 77 9.34 9.43 -2.86
C SER A 77 7.87 9.86 -2.72
N GLU A 78 7.62 11.16 -2.62
CA GLU A 78 6.25 11.71 -2.66
C GLU A 78 5.54 11.38 -3.98
N GLU A 79 6.30 11.38 -5.09
CA GLU A 79 5.80 11.00 -6.42
C GLU A 79 5.41 9.50 -6.47
N ASP A 80 6.18 8.63 -5.82
CA ASP A 80 5.85 7.21 -5.70
C ASP A 80 4.54 7.00 -4.95
N ILE A 81 4.34 7.73 -3.85
CA ILE A 81 3.13 7.68 -3.03
C ILE A 81 1.91 8.14 -3.85
N ALA A 82 2.02 9.26 -4.57
CA ALA A 82 0.94 9.78 -5.43
C ALA A 82 0.65 8.84 -6.60
N SER A 83 1.69 8.27 -7.21
CA SER A 83 1.55 7.31 -8.30
C SER A 83 0.91 6.01 -7.81
N ALA A 84 1.28 5.52 -6.63
CA ALA A 84 0.67 4.36 -6.00
C ALA A 84 -0.81 4.59 -5.68
N PHE A 85 -1.20 5.79 -5.25
CA PHE A 85 -2.61 6.14 -5.05
C PHE A 85 -3.41 6.05 -6.33
N THR A 86 -2.87 6.64 -7.41
CA THR A 86 -3.51 6.63 -8.73
C THR A 86 -3.69 5.20 -9.23
N ARG A 87 -2.66 4.36 -9.09
CA ARG A 87 -2.74 2.93 -9.43
C ARG A 87 -3.80 2.20 -8.61
N TRP A 88 -3.86 2.45 -7.30
CA TRP A 88 -4.86 1.84 -6.43
C TRP A 88 -6.29 2.25 -6.80
N ARG A 89 -6.53 3.53 -7.11
CA ARG A 89 -7.84 4.03 -7.57
C ARG A 89 -8.28 3.35 -8.87
N THR A 90 -7.38 3.26 -9.86
CA THR A 90 -7.65 2.57 -11.12
C THR A 90 -7.93 1.08 -10.89
N ALA A 91 -7.10 0.42 -10.09
CA ALA A 91 -7.28 -0.99 -9.75
C ALA A 91 -8.61 -1.25 -9.02
N THR A 92 -9.04 -0.33 -8.14
CA THR A 92 -10.33 -0.42 -7.45
C THR A 92 -11.48 -0.34 -8.44
N ALA A 93 -11.42 0.60 -9.39
CA ALA A 93 -12.44 0.73 -10.44
C ALA A 93 -12.49 -0.51 -11.34
N GLU A 94 -11.34 -1.09 -11.73
CA GLU A 94 -11.30 -2.35 -12.48
C GLU A 94 -11.86 -3.53 -11.68
N TYR A 95 -11.54 -3.59 -10.38
CA TYR A 95 -12.03 -4.63 -9.48
C TYR A 95 -13.55 -4.54 -9.33
N ASP A 96 -14.11 -3.35 -9.17
CA ASP A 96 -15.56 -3.15 -9.01
C ASP A 96 -16.37 -3.56 -10.24
N GLN A 97 -15.77 -3.44 -11.42
CA GLN A 97 -16.38 -3.87 -12.67
C GLN A 97 -16.31 -5.39 -12.88
N ASP A 98 -15.21 -6.02 -12.48
CA ASP A 98 -14.93 -7.43 -12.73
C ASP A 98 -14.00 -8.04 -11.67
N PRO A 99 -14.51 -8.41 -10.49
CA PRO A 99 -13.67 -8.92 -9.40
C PRO A 99 -12.93 -10.22 -9.78
N VAL A 100 -13.63 -11.12 -10.47
CA VAL A 100 -13.12 -12.45 -10.85
C VAL A 100 -12.04 -12.33 -11.92
N GLY A 101 -12.30 -11.58 -12.99
CA GLY A 101 -11.32 -11.37 -14.04
C GLY A 101 -10.15 -10.49 -13.57
N TYR A 102 -10.37 -9.53 -12.66
CA TYR A 102 -9.29 -8.78 -12.02
C TYR A 102 -8.33 -9.74 -11.30
N ALA A 103 -8.84 -10.64 -10.46
CA ALA A 103 -8.03 -11.61 -9.73
C ALA A 103 -7.24 -12.53 -10.69
N ALA A 104 -7.88 -13.01 -11.76
CA ALA A 104 -7.21 -13.83 -12.78
C ALA A 104 -6.07 -13.06 -13.49
N ARG A 105 -6.31 -11.79 -13.87
CA ARG A 105 -5.29 -10.93 -14.49
C ARG A 105 -4.15 -10.63 -13.52
N ALA A 106 -4.44 -10.32 -12.26
CA ALA A 106 -3.44 -10.08 -11.22
C ALA A 106 -2.53 -11.30 -11.01
N ARG A 107 -3.11 -12.49 -10.88
CA ARG A 107 -2.34 -13.75 -10.76
C ARG A 107 -1.42 -13.99 -11.95
N ARG A 108 -1.91 -13.76 -13.18
CA ARG A 108 -1.11 -13.91 -14.39
C ARG A 108 0.08 -12.95 -14.40
N ARG A 109 -0.14 -11.66 -14.10
CA ARG A 109 0.93 -10.65 -14.01
C ARG A 109 1.99 -11.02 -12.97
N ALA A 110 1.58 -11.50 -11.80
CA ALA A 110 2.51 -11.93 -10.75
C ALA A 110 3.39 -13.11 -11.22
N LEU A 111 2.81 -14.11 -11.90
CA LEU A 111 3.57 -15.25 -12.43
C LEU A 111 4.52 -14.86 -13.55
N GLU A 112 4.15 -13.91 -14.40
CA GLU A 112 5.02 -13.38 -15.46
C GLU A 112 6.21 -12.63 -14.87
N GLN A 113 6.01 -11.87 -13.78
CA GLN A 113 7.10 -11.14 -13.11
C GLN A 113 8.13 -12.10 -12.49
N VAL A 114 7.68 -13.11 -11.73
CA VAL A 114 8.60 -14.11 -11.14
C VAL A 114 9.43 -14.81 -12.21
N ARG A 115 8.83 -15.11 -13.37
CA ARG A 115 9.56 -15.74 -14.49
C ARG A 115 10.64 -14.83 -15.08
N LYS A 116 10.39 -13.52 -15.15
CA LYS A 116 11.39 -12.55 -15.63
C LYS A 116 12.56 -12.46 -14.66
N GLU A 117 12.28 -12.32 -13.36
CA GLU A 117 13.30 -12.24 -12.32
C GLU A 117 14.18 -13.49 -12.28
N GLN A 118 13.59 -14.68 -12.47
CA GLN A 118 14.33 -15.94 -12.55
C GLN A 118 15.16 -16.09 -13.83
N ALA A 119 14.79 -15.42 -14.93
CA ALA A 119 15.55 -15.43 -16.17
C ALA A 119 16.71 -14.40 -16.17
N GLU A 120 16.64 -13.41 -15.27
CA GLU A 120 17.63 -12.34 -15.10
C GLU A 120 18.59 -12.58 -13.92
N SER A 121 18.40 -13.67 -13.17
CA SER A 121 19.27 -14.14 -12.06
C SER A 121 20.21 -15.26 -12.49
#